data_AF-A0A3P7QFW9-F1
#
_entry.id   AF-A0A3P7QFW9-F1
#
_cell.length_a   1.000
_cell.length_b   1.000
_cell.length_c   1.000
_cell.angle_alpha   90.00
_cell.angle_beta   90.00
_cell.angle_gamma   90.00
#
_symmetry.space_group_name_H-M   'P 1'
#
loop_
_entity.id
_entity.type
_entity.pdbx_description
1 polymer ?
#
loop_
_entity_poly.entity_id
_entity_poly.type
_entity_poly.pdbx_seq_one_letter_code
_entity_poly.pdbx_strand_id
1 'polypeptide(L)'
;MPPRVRYPKDVAIVEIQRNPYFDIKNLEILAKWCPHCTITGAYACGLNKPDPSAKELMAACAGERIVVPYPGSMIIIHSDDFTEQEFNAFCRKIVHMQACMPALRIVENFNLIEVILSPSLQIPEGVILLEVRDNPRLPITVLEMLLKLCPGCRISFDAGPIT
;
A
#
# COMPACT_ATOMS: atom_id res chain seq x y z
N MET A 1 -2.11 5.49 31.30
CA MET A 1 -2.27 6.93 31.62
C MET A 1 -2.25 7.14 33.13
N PRO A 2 -1.70 8.25 33.65
CA PRO A 2 -1.54 8.44 35.08
C PRO A 2 -2.92 8.50 35.77
N PRO A 3 -3.18 7.64 36.76
CA PRO A 3 -4.52 7.51 37.37
C PRO A 3 -4.94 8.72 38.23
N ARG A 4 -4.06 9.70 38.42
CA ARG A 4 -4.24 10.81 39.38
C ARG A 4 -4.28 12.21 38.75
N VAL A 5 -4.17 12.32 37.43
CA VAL A 5 -4.23 13.63 36.78
C VAL A 5 -5.68 13.98 36.48
N ARG A 6 -6.14 15.12 37.03
CA ARG A 6 -7.46 15.70 36.73
C ARG A 6 -7.29 16.73 35.63
N TYR A 7 -8.00 16.52 34.53
CA TYR A 7 -7.98 17.40 33.37
C TYR A 7 -9.24 18.27 33.36
N PRO A 8 -9.15 19.56 33.00
CA PRO A 8 -10.33 20.40 32.84
C PRO A 8 -11.27 19.81 31.79
N LYS A 9 -12.57 19.81 32.09
CA LYS A 9 -13.61 19.43 31.14
C LYS A 9 -13.64 20.48 30.02
N ASP A 10 -13.97 20.03 28.81
CA ASP A 10 -14.18 20.90 27.64
C ASP A 10 -12.93 21.63 27.11
N VAL A 11 -11.73 21.14 27.43
CA VAL A 11 -10.48 21.67 26.89
C VAL A 11 -9.76 20.62 26.04
N ALA A 12 -9.35 20.99 24.83
CA ALA A 12 -8.47 20.17 24.00
C ALA A 12 -7.05 20.21 24.57
N ILE A 13 -6.70 19.23 25.39
CA ILE A 13 -5.41 19.20 26.11
C ILE A 13 -4.37 18.35 25.37
N VAL A 14 -4.82 17.46 24.48
CA VAL A 14 -3.98 16.57 23.68
C VAL A 14 -4.38 16.66 22.21
N GLU A 15 -3.41 16.89 21.35
CA GLU A 15 -3.54 16.81 19.90
C GLU A 15 -2.55 15.77 19.39
N ILE A 16 -3.09 14.69 18.83
CA ILE A 16 -2.30 13.65 18.15
C ILE A 16 -2.86 13.54 16.75
N GLN A 17 -2.13 14.08 15.79
CA GLN A 17 -2.47 13.99 14.38
C GLN A 17 -1.26 13.54 13.59
N ARG A 18 -1.51 12.85 12.47
CA ARG A 18 -0.48 12.57 11.47
C ARG A 18 0.74 11.82 12.02
N ASN A 19 0.54 11.01 13.07
CA ASN A 19 1.57 10.13 13.59
C ASN A 19 1.34 8.70 13.08
N PRO A 20 2.05 8.27 12.02
CA PRO A 20 1.86 6.94 11.42
C PRO A 20 2.29 5.79 12.34
N TYR A 21 3.21 6.06 13.26
CA TYR A 21 3.77 5.06 14.18
C TYR A 21 2.92 4.89 15.44
N PHE A 22 1.86 5.68 15.57
CA PHE A 22 0.93 5.51 16.66
C PHE A 22 0.00 4.34 16.34
N ASP A 23 0.08 3.30 17.16
CA ASP A 23 -0.79 2.11 17.04
C ASP A 23 -2.26 2.54 17.12
N ILE A 24 -3.08 2.05 16.19
CA ILE A 24 -4.51 2.37 16.11
C ILE A 24 -5.26 1.98 17.38
N LYS A 25 -4.88 0.88 18.04
CA LYS A 25 -5.46 0.46 19.33
C LYS A 25 -5.18 1.50 20.40
N ASN A 26 -4.00 2.12 20.36
CA ASN A 26 -3.66 3.20 21.28
C ASN A 26 -4.41 4.49 20.92
N LEU A 27 -4.58 4.81 19.63
CA LEU A 27 -5.41 5.95 19.20
C LEU A 27 -6.85 5.81 19.70
N GLU A 28 -7.46 4.62 19.58
CA GLU A 28 -8.81 4.34 20.08
C GLU A 28 -8.93 4.48 21.60
N ILE A 29 -7.95 3.98 22.35
CA ILE A 29 -7.91 4.11 23.81
C ILE A 29 -7.82 5.60 24.20
N LEU A 30 -6.98 6.36 23.51
CA LEU A 30 -6.81 7.78 23.78
C LEU A 30 -8.04 8.61 23.40
N ALA A 31 -8.68 8.29 22.28
CA ALA A 31 -9.92 8.94 21.84
C ALA A 31 -11.07 8.69 22.85
N LYS A 32 -11.18 7.47 23.39
CA LYS A 32 -12.12 7.15 24.48
C LYS A 32 -11.80 7.90 25.77
N TRP A 33 -10.50 8.06 26.07
CA TRP A 33 -10.05 8.74 27.27
C TRP A 33 -10.26 10.26 27.21
N CYS A 34 -10.09 10.88 26.03
CA CYS A 34 -10.33 12.30 25.83
C CYS A 34 -11.28 12.56 24.64
N PRO A 35 -12.60 12.58 24.88
CA PRO A 35 -13.59 12.77 23.83
C PRO A 35 -13.57 14.16 23.18
N HIS A 36 -12.92 15.15 23.80
CA HIS A 36 -12.74 16.50 23.26
C HIS A 36 -11.35 16.73 22.63
N CYS A 37 -10.50 15.70 22.55
CA CYS A 37 -9.18 15.79 21.94
C CYS A 37 -9.23 15.45 20.45
N THR A 38 -8.33 16.03 19.67
CA THR A 38 -8.15 15.65 18.26
C THR A 38 -7.12 14.53 18.15
N ILE A 39 -7.61 13.30 17.95
CA ILE A 39 -6.79 12.08 17.90
C ILE A 39 -7.13 11.33 16.63
N THR A 40 -6.29 11.46 15.61
CA THR A 40 -6.50 10.83 14.30
C THR A 40 -5.25 10.14 13.81
N GLY A 41 -5.43 8.91 13.32
CA GLY A 41 -4.45 8.28 12.42
C GLY A 41 -4.63 8.92 11.06
N ALA A 42 -3.57 9.46 10.46
CA ALA A 42 -3.64 9.96 9.09
C ALA A 42 -3.29 8.85 8.10
N TYR A 43 -3.93 7.69 8.24
CA TYR A 43 -3.66 6.54 7.38
C TYR A 43 -4.15 6.83 5.97
N ALA A 44 -3.34 6.43 4.97
CA ALA A 44 -3.56 6.78 3.57
C ALA A 44 -3.90 8.27 3.39
N CYS A 45 -3.16 9.15 4.08
CA CYS A 45 -3.32 10.60 4.01
C CYS A 45 -4.71 11.10 4.42
N GLY A 46 -5.31 10.44 5.40
CA GLY A 46 -6.62 10.80 5.96
C GLY A 46 -7.81 10.11 5.28
N LEU A 47 -7.57 9.27 4.27
CA LEU A 47 -8.62 8.44 3.66
C LEU A 47 -9.14 7.37 4.63
N ASN A 48 -8.30 6.90 5.57
CA ASN A 48 -8.69 6.02 6.68
C ASN A 48 -9.46 4.76 6.26
N LYS A 49 -9.05 4.14 5.14
CA LYS A 49 -9.61 2.89 4.63
C LYS A 49 -8.51 1.96 4.10
N PRO A 50 -8.73 0.63 4.09
CA PRO A 50 -7.70 -0.35 3.72
C PRO A 50 -7.27 -0.31 2.26
N ASP A 51 -8.22 -0.14 1.34
CA ASP A 51 -7.94 -0.24 -0.10
C ASP A 51 -8.33 1.05 -0.84
N PRO A 52 -7.59 2.15 -0.67
CA PRO A 52 -7.77 3.37 -1.45
C PRO A 52 -7.32 3.17 -2.90
N SER A 53 -8.10 3.70 -3.83
CA SER A 53 -7.70 3.72 -5.23
C SER A 53 -6.49 4.63 -5.43
N ALA A 54 -5.69 4.36 -6.47
CA ALA A 54 -4.56 5.21 -6.82
C ALA A 54 -4.99 6.67 -7.02
N LYS A 55 -6.14 6.93 -7.66
CA LYS A 55 -6.67 8.28 -7.85
C LYS A 55 -6.96 9.00 -6.52
N GLU A 56 -7.55 8.30 -5.55
CA GLU A 56 -7.77 8.86 -4.21
C GLU A 56 -6.44 9.15 -3.50
N LEU A 57 -5.45 8.26 -3.63
CA LEU A 57 -4.13 8.45 -3.05
C LEU A 57 -3.39 9.64 -3.68
N MET A 58 -3.36 9.73 -5.01
CA MET A 58 -2.70 10.85 -5.71
C MET A 58 -3.27 12.19 -5.29
N ALA A 59 -4.59 12.27 -5.07
CA ALA A 59 -5.25 13.48 -4.61
C ALA A 59 -5.01 13.75 -3.11
N ALA A 60 -5.22 12.76 -2.24
CA ALA A 60 -5.18 12.94 -0.79
C ALA A 60 -3.76 13.11 -0.23
N CYS A 61 -2.77 12.44 -0.85
CA CYS A 61 -1.39 12.44 -0.38
C CYS A 61 -0.50 13.50 -1.03
N ALA A 62 -1.02 14.27 -1.98
CA ALA A 62 -0.23 15.32 -2.64
C ALA A 62 0.31 16.34 -1.62
N GLY A 63 1.64 16.40 -1.50
CA GLY A 63 2.30 17.30 -0.56
C GLY A 63 2.39 16.79 0.88
N GLU A 64 1.94 15.56 1.16
CA GLU A 64 2.17 14.90 2.44
C GLU A 64 3.64 14.49 2.59
N ARG A 65 4.07 14.36 3.84
CA ARG A 65 5.43 13.92 4.18
C ARG A 65 5.51 12.44 4.52
N ILE A 66 4.40 11.86 4.94
CA ILE A 66 4.32 10.51 5.45
C ILE A 66 3.11 9.83 4.82
N VAL A 67 3.32 8.68 4.19
CA VAL A 67 2.26 7.84 3.65
C VAL A 67 2.38 6.45 4.26
N VAL A 68 1.38 6.03 5.03
CA VAL A 68 1.32 4.68 5.59
C VAL A 68 -0.05 4.06 5.32
N PRO A 69 -0.12 2.73 5.11
CA PRO A 69 -1.38 2.05 4.88
C PRO A 69 -2.25 2.07 6.14
N TYR A 70 -3.52 1.76 5.95
CA TYR A 70 -4.39 1.43 7.07
C TYR A 70 -3.88 0.14 7.76
N PRO A 71 -4.01 0.00 9.09
CA PRO A 71 -3.52 -1.19 9.79
C PRO A 71 -4.04 -2.50 9.20
N GLY A 72 -3.13 -3.44 8.92
CA GLY A 72 -3.46 -4.73 8.31
C GLY A 72 -3.66 -4.71 6.79
N SER A 73 -3.42 -3.58 6.13
CA SER A 73 -3.51 -3.43 4.66
C SER A 73 -2.15 -3.05 4.05
N MET A 74 -2.07 -3.09 2.72
CA MET A 74 -0.96 -2.53 1.95
C MET A 74 -1.50 -1.56 0.90
N ILE A 75 -0.83 -0.41 0.76
CA ILE A 75 -1.05 0.46 -0.39
C ILE A 75 -0.33 -0.15 -1.58
N ILE A 76 -1.08 -0.49 -2.63
CA ILE A 76 -0.55 -0.93 -3.92
C ILE A 76 -0.99 0.10 -4.95
N ILE A 77 -0.05 0.65 -5.70
CA ILE A 77 -0.34 1.59 -6.78
C ILE A 77 0.23 1.04 -8.09
N HIS A 78 -0.53 1.15 -9.18
CA HIS A 78 -0.09 0.73 -10.51
C HIS A 78 0.24 1.96 -11.35
N SER A 79 1.31 1.90 -12.15
CA SER A 79 1.79 3.00 -13.00
C SER A 79 0.74 3.54 -13.97
N ASP A 80 -0.24 2.71 -14.32
CA ASP A 80 -1.26 3.03 -15.33
C ASP A 80 -2.43 3.83 -14.73
N ASP A 81 -2.51 3.93 -13.40
CA ASP A 81 -3.61 4.58 -12.70
C ASP A 81 -3.35 6.08 -12.42
N PHE A 82 -2.18 6.59 -12.82
CA PHE A 82 -1.78 7.97 -12.56
C PHE A 82 -0.87 8.52 -13.65
N THR A 83 -0.86 9.84 -13.79
CA THR A 83 0.09 10.57 -14.64
C THR A 83 1.42 10.83 -13.91
N GLU A 84 2.47 11.11 -14.67
CA GLU A 84 3.75 11.53 -14.11
C GLU A 84 3.59 12.79 -13.24
N GLN A 85 2.74 13.74 -13.64
CA GLN A 85 2.48 14.96 -12.87
C GLN A 85 1.83 14.65 -11.52
N GLU A 86 0.83 13.77 -11.49
CA GLU A 86 0.16 13.33 -10.25
C GLU A 86 1.14 12.60 -9.33
N PHE A 87 1.92 11.68 -9.88
CA PHE A 87 2.91 10.93 -9.10
C PHE A 87 4.03 11.84 -8.56
N ASN A 88 4.49 12.79 -9.36
CA ASN A 88 5.46 13.80 -8.92
C ASN A 88 4.88 14.66 -7.79
N ALA A 89 3.61 15.08 -7.89
CA ALA A 89 2.95 15.85 -6.83
C ALA A 89 2.77 15.03 -5.54
N PHE A 90 2.42 13.75 -5.67
CA PHE A 90 2.34 12.77 -4.59
C PHE A 90 3.69 12.61 -3.88
N CYS A 91 4.77 12.32 -4.62
CA CYS A 91 6.10 12.05 -4.06
C CYS A 91 6.89 13.29 -3.61
N ARG A 92 6.53 14.50 -4.06
CA ARG A 92 7.36 15.72 -3.93
C ARG A 92 7.90 16.02 -2.53
N LYS A 93 7.15 15.70 -1.47
CA LYS A 93 7.49 16.02 -0.07
C LYS A 93 7.64 14.77 0.82
N ILE A 94 7.45 13.58 0.25
CA ILE A 94 7.47 12.33 0.99
C ILE A 94 8.86 12.10 1.56
N VAL A 95 8.94 11.88 2.88
CA VAL A 95 10.16 11.44 3.58
C VAL A 95 10.03 10.01 4.11
N HIS A 96 8.80 9.51 4.24
CA HIS A 96 8.52 8.12 4.59
C HIS A 96 7.27 7.64 3.85
N MET A 97 7.38 6.50 3.17
CA MET A 97 6.26 5.89 2.46
C MET A 97 6.30 4.38 2.61
N GLN A 98 5.13 3.80 2.91
CA GLN A 98 4.86 2.38 2.90
C GLN A 98 3.83 2.10 1.80
N ALA A 99 4.33 1.87 0.59
CA ALA A 99 3.53 1.53 -0.58
C ALA A 99 4.33 0.56 -1.46
N CYS A 100 3.62 -0.29 -2.20
CA CYS A 100 4.19 -1.19 -3.19
C CYS A 100 3.81 -0.73 -4.60
N MET A 101 4.78 -0.81 -5.51
CA MET A 101 4.58 -0.72 -6.95
C MET A 101 5.19 -1.97 -7.58
N PRO A 102 4.44 -2.76 -8.37
CA PRO A 102 5.03 -3.84 -9.15
C PRO A 102 6.12 -3.29 -10.07
N ALA A 103 7.31 -3.88 -10.03
CA ALA A 103 8.43 -3.45 -10.87
C ALA A 103 8.35 -4.03 -12.29
N LEU A 104 7.75 -5.22 -12.44
CA LEU A 104 7.52 -5.84 -13.73
C LEU A 104 6.06 -6.29 -13.83
N ARG A 105 5.38 -5.77 -14.86
CA ARG A 105 3.99 -6.07 -15.16
C ARG A 105 3.91 -6.71 -16.55
N ILE A 106 3.42 -7.93 -16.62
CA ILE A 106 3.23 -8.72 -17.83
C ILE A 106 1.77 -9.16 -17.85
N VAL A 107 0.92 -8.40 -18.52
CA VAL A 107 -0.53 -8.62 -18.55
C VAL A 107 -0.98 -8.74 -20.00
N GLU A 108 -1.88 -9.69 -20.29
CA GLU A 108 -2.53 -9.86 -21.60
C GLU A 108 -1.56 -10.08 -22.78
N ASN A 109 -0.39 -10.68 -22.54
CA ASN A 109 0.55 -11.02 -23.63
C ASN A 109 0.26 -12.43 -24.17
N PHE A 110 -0.74 -12.52 -25.05
CA PHE A 110 -1.19 -13.77 -25.67
C PHE A 110 -0.12 -14.53 -26.46
N ASN A 111 0.95 -13.87 -26.87
CA ASN A 111 2.06 -14.48 -27.60
C ASN A 111 3.30 -14.75 -26.73
N LEU A 112 3.27 -14.39 -25.45
CA LEU A 112 4.39 -14.63 -24.55
C LEU A 112 4.45 -16.11 -24.17
N ILE A 113 5.58 -16.73 -24.46
CA ILE A 113 5.83 -18.16 -24.19
C ILE A 113 6.92 -18.40 -23.16
N GLU A 114 7.69 -17.35 -22.80
CA GLU A 114 8.85 -17.48 -21.94
C GLU A 114 9.07 -16.20 -21.13
N VAL A 115 9.47 -16.36 -19.87
CA VAL A 115 9.95 -15.30 -18.99
C VAL A 115 11.19 -15.82 -18.28
N ILE A 116 12.35 -15.24 -18.59
CA ILE A 116 13.63 -15.55 -17.95
C ILE A 116 14.02 -14.38 -17.06
N LEU A 117 14.20 -14.65 -15.78
CA LEU A 117 14.73 -13.71 -14.81
C LEU A 117 16.13 -14.13 -14.37
N SER A 118 16.95 -13.18 -13.93
CA SER A 118 18.30 -13.48 -13.44
C SER A 118 18.23 -14.44 -12.24
N PRO A 119 19.03 -15.51 -12.19
CA PRO A 119 19.14 -16.38 -11.01
C PRO A 119 19.65 -15.64 -9.76
N SER A 120 20.32 -14.49 -9.95
CA SER A 120 20.83 -13.65 -8.86
C SER A 120 19.80 -12.63 -8.34
N LEU A 121 18.58 -12.60 -8.90
CA LEU A 121 17.53 -11.68 -8.47
C LEU A 121 17.12 -12.00 -7.03
N GLN A 122 17.33 -11.05 -6.13
CA GLN A 122 16.88 -11.16 -4.74
C GLN A 122 15.61 -10.33 -4.56
N ILE A 123 14.53 -10.98 -4.15
CA ILE A 123 13.24 -10.33 -3.89
C ILE A 123 13.08 -10.21 -2.38
N PRO A 124 12.94 -8.99 -1.83
CA PRO A 124 12.66 -8.81 -0.42
C PRO A 124 11.31 -9.45 -0.05
N GLU A 125 11.22 -10.09 1.12
CA GLU A 125 9.96 -10.66 1.59
C GLU A 125 8.88 -9.60 1.72
N GLY A 126 7.64 -9.97 1.38
CA GLY A 126 6.47 -9.08 1.47
C GLY A 126 6.37 -8.03 0.35
N VAL A 127 7.28 -8.02 -0.63
CA VAL A 127 7.21 -7.11 -1.78
C VAL A 127 6.50 -7.77 -2.96
N ILE A 128 5.52 -7.05 -3.52
CA ILE A 128 4.90 -7.42 -4.80
C ILE A 128 5.78 -6.87 -5.92
N LEU A 129 6.70 -7.70 -6.44
CA LEU A 129 7.61 -7.30 -7.51
C LEU A 129 7.03 -7.55 -8.91
N LEU A 130 6.30 -8.65 -9.06
CA LEU A 130 5.81 -9.18 -10.32
C LEU A 130 4.29 -9.20 -10.32
N GLU A 131 3.71 -8.74 -11.43
CA GLU A 131 2.33 -8.97 -11.80
C GLU A 131 2.31 -9.67 -13.16
N VAL A 132 1.92 -10.95 -13.18
CA VAL A 132 1.86 -11.77 -14.39
C VAL A 132 0.46 -12.35 -14.49
N ARG A 133 -0.36 -11.79 -15.38
CA ARG A 133 -1.76 -12.19 -15.52
C ARG A 133 -2.21 -12.29 -16.97
N ASP A 134 -3.21 -13.13 -17.23
CA ASP A 134 -3.87 -13.17 -18.53
C ASP A 134 -2.89 -13.48 -19.69
N ASN A 135 -1.89 -14.34 -19.46
CA ASN A 135 -0.88 -14.77 -20.46
C ASN A 135 -1.08 -16.25 -20.85
N PRO A 136 -2.05 -16.59 -21.70
CA PRO A 136 -2.51 -17.98 -21.88
C PRO A 136 -1.48 -18.92 -22.53
N ARG A 137 -0.49 -18.38 -23.24
CA ARG A 137 0.60 -19.18 -23.84
C ARG A 137 1.82 -19.33 -22.93
N LEU A 138 1.82 -18.69 -21.77
CA LEU A 138 2.91 -18.82 -20.82
C LEU A 138 2.77 -20.18 -20.11
N PRO A 139 3.78 -21.06 -20.16
CA PRO A 139 3.69 -22.39 -19.57
C PRO A 139 3.47 -22.33 -18.06
N ILE A 140 2.66 -23.26 -17.53
CA ILE A 140 2.39 -23.38 -16.09
C ILE A 140 3.67 -23.55 -15.27
N THR A 141 4.69 -24.21 -15.82
CA THR A 141 6.00 -24.39 -15.18
C THR A 141 6.72 -23.06 -14.93
N VAL A 142 6.56 -22.09 -15.83
CA VAL A 142 7.09 -20.73 -15.66
C VAL A 142 6.31 -20.01 -14.55
N LEU A 143 4.97 -20.10 -14.55
CA LEU A 143 4.14 -19.49 -13.51
C LEU A 143 4.46 -20.03 -12.11
N GLU A 144 4.65 -21.34 -11.97
CA GLU A 144 5.08 -21.98 -10.72
C GLU A 144 6.47 -21.53 -10.27
N MET A 145 7.43 -21.41 -11.20
CA MET A 145 8.76 -20.89 -10.91
C MET A 145 8.67 -19.45 -10.38
N LEU A 146 7.86 -18.60 -11.02
CA LEU A 146 7.67 -17.21 -10.60
C LEU A 146 6.99 -17.10 -9.22
N LEU A 147 6.03 -17.97 -8.90
CA LEU A 147 5.42 -18.05 -7.57
C LEU A 147 6.41 -18.52 -6.49
N LYS A 148 7.31 -19.44 -6.81
CA LYS A 148 8.39 -19.85 -5.89
C LYS A 148 9.38 -18.71 -5.65
N LEU A 149 9.69 -17.94 -6.70
CA LEU A 149 10.59 -16.79 -6.61
C LEU A 149 9.97 -15.64 -5.80
N CYS A 150 8.66 -15.43 -5.94
CA CYS A 150 7.93 -14.37 -5.27
C CYS A 150 6.54 -14.86 -4.80
N PRO A 151 6.45 -15.44 -3.59
CA PRO A 151 5.17 -15.93 -3.05
C PRO A 151 4.11 -14.84 -2.86
N GLY A 152 4.53 -13.59 -2.69
CA GLY A 152 3.64 -12.43 -2.54
C GLY A 152 3.19 -11.80 -3.86
N CYS A 153 3.70 -12.26 -5.01
CA CYS A 153 3.41 -11.64 -6.30
C CYS A 153 2.01 -12.00 -6.84
N ARG A 154 1.48 -11.15 -7.74
CA ARG A 154 0.16 -11.37 -8.36
C ARG A 154 0.34 -12.17 -9.65
N ILE A 155 0.29 -13.49 -9.54
CA ILE A 155 0.46 -14.41 -10.67
C ILE A 155 -0.82 -15.21 -10.86
N SER A 156 -1.43 -15.16 -12.05
CA SER A 156 -2.62 -15.95 -12.36
C SER A 156 -2.35 -17.04 -13.41
N PHE A 157 -3.00 -18.17 -13.20
CA PHE A 157 -2.96 -19.35 -14.07
C PHE A 157 -4.08 -19.30 -15.09
N ASP A 158 -4.24 -18.16 -15.76
CA ASP A 158 -5.33 -17.96 -16.69
C ASP A 158 -5.06 -18.81 -17.94
N ALA A 159 -5.47 -20.07 -17.87
CA ALA A 159 -5.77 -20.89 -19.03
C ALA A 159 -7.04 -20.29 -19.67
N GLY A 160 -6.90 -19.13 -20.31
CA GLY A 160 -7.95 -18.59 -21.18
C GLY A 160 -8.22 -19.60 -22.30
N PRO A 161 -9.49 -19.94 -22.59
CA PRO A 161 -9.81 -21.01 -23.52
C PRO A 161 -9.30 -20.65 -24.91
N ILE A 162 -8.53 -21.57 -25.49
CA ILE A 162 -8.26 -21.58 -26.93
C ILE A 162 -9.56 -22.05 -27.58
N THR A 163 -10.47 -21.14 -27.94
CA THR A 163 -11.57 -21.42 -28.88
C THR A 163 -11.25 -20.89 -30.25
#